data_AF-A0A382SX64-F1
#
_entry.id   AF-A0A382SX64-F1
#
_cell.length_a   1.000
_cell.length_b   1.000
_cell.length_c   1.000
_cell.angle_alpha   90.00
_cell.angle_beta   90.00
_cell.angle_gamma   90.00
#
_symmetry.space_group_name_H-M   'P 1'
#
loop_
_entity.id
_entity.type
_entity.pdbx_description
1 polymer ?
#
loop_
_entity_poly.entity_id
_entity_poly.type
_entity_poly.pdbx_seq_one_letter_code
_entity_poly.pdbx_strand_id
1 'polypeptide(L)'
;PTDLTFIDSAGDTEPTIITIKDKGGALLENVMPRVHITKYGAYMTENADGSPESEVDIYSRVAKGLLERADTELGTPKLHGFVLEGASPYAFGTESQMAALTIAAYSGFPVVKVGRADPGGRVPSNANDAFIEGSNLDTNKARLLLIASMLKLGRLPRAADPTNPTQVERTALLAKIAEFQKIFETH
;
A
#
# COMPACT_ATOMS: atom_id res chain seq x y z
N PRO A 1 -2.31 -5.73 -18.55
CA PRO A 1 -1.09 -5.75 -19.40
C PRO A 1 -0.45 -7.14 -19.32
N THR A 2 0.44 -7.52 -20.24
CA THR A 2 1.23 -8.76 -20.13
C THR A 2 2.44 -8.54 -19.22
N ASP A 3 3.18 -7.46 -19.48
CA ASP A 3 4.26 -6.99 -18.62
C ASP A 3 3.80 -5.76 -17.84
N LEU A 4 4.13 -5.75 -16.55
CA LEU A 4 3.86 -4.66 -15.63
C LEU A 4 5.11 -3.79 -15.50
N THR A 5 5.02 -2.55 -15.97
CA THR A 5 6.12 -1.58 -16.00
C THR A 5 5.86 -0.47 -14.99
N PHE A 6 6.80 -0.20 -14.09
CA PHE A 6 6.67 0.85 -13.06
C PHE A 6 8.02 1.33 -12.53
N ILE A 7 8.05 2.53 -11.94
CA ILE A 7 9.22 3.06 -11.22
C ILE A 7 9.24 2.48 -9.80
N ASP A 8 10.38 1.91 -9.41
CA ASP A 8 10.50 1.12 -8.18
C ASP A 8 11.10 1.93 -7.02
N SER A 9 12.08 2.77 -7.30
CA SER A 9 12.62 3.79 -6.41
C SER A 9 12.44 5.17 -7.00
N ALA A 10 12.20 6.18 -6.17
CA ALA A 10 12.02 7.56 -6.65
C ALA A 10 13.26 8.09 -7.42
N GLY A 11 14.44 7.53 -7.16
CA GLY A 11 15.68 7.85 -7.86
C GLY A 11 15.94 7.03 -9.13
N ASP A 12 15.08 6.06 -9.48
CA ASP A 12 15.30 5.23 -10.66
C ASP A 12 14.99 6.01 -11.94
N THR A 13 15.86 5.89 -12.93
CA THR A 13 15.66 6.43 -14.28
C THR A 13 15.05 5.41 -15.24
N GLU A 14 15.20 4.13 -14.93
CA GLU A 14 14.70 3.02 -15.73
C GLU A 14 13.55 2.31 -15.00
N PRO A 15 12.50 1.88 -15.71
CA PRO A 15 11.40 1.18 -15.07
C PRO A 15 11.74 -0.28 -14.75
N THR A 16 11.19 -0.76 -13.64
CA THR A 16 11.10 -2.19 -13.34
C THR A 16 10.03 -2.83 -14.22
N ILE A 17 10.32 -4.02 -14.74
CA ILE A 17 9.40 -4.80 -15.57
C ILE A 17 9.18 -6.17 -14.92
N ILE A 18 7.91 -6.54 -14.71
CA ILE A 18 7.49 -7.85 -14.21
C ILE A 18 6.49 -8.46 -15.19
N THR A 19 6.78 -9.62 -15.75
CA THR A 19 5.78 -10.35 -16.54
C THR A 19 4.70 -10.91 -15.64
N ILE A 20 3.43 -10.53 -15.87
CA ILE A 20 2.28 -10.90 -15.04
C ILE A 20 1.30 -11.83 -15.75
N LYS A 21 1.42 -12.01 -17.07
CA LYS A 21 0.59 -12.94 -17.85
C LYS A 21 1.42 -13.88 -18.70
N ASP A 22 0.91 -15.09 -18.90
CA ASP A 22 1.47 -16.02 -19.89
C ASP A 22 1.10 -15.64 -21.34
N LYS A 23 1.58 -16.44 -22.29
CA LYS A 23 1.27 -16.26 -23.73
C LYS A 23 -0.21 -16.45 -24.06
N GLY A 24 -0.96 -17.15 -23.22
CA GLY A 24 -2.41 -17.34 -23.34
C GLY A 24 -3.23 -16.20 -22.73
N GLY A 25 -2.56 -15.23 -22.07
CA GLY A 25 -3.21 -14.09 -21.42
C GLY A 25 -3.72 -14.37 -20.01
N ALA A 26 -3.46 -15.56 -19.46
CA ALA A 26 -3.79 -15.90 -18.08
C ALA A 26 -2.80 -15.25 -17.11
N LEU A 27 -3.27 -14.87 -15.92
CA LEU A 27 -2.39 -14.35 -14.86
C LEU A 27 -1.46 -15.47 -14.38
N LEU A 28 -0.17 -15.16 -14.25
CA LEU A 28 0.78 -16.10 -13.67
C LEU A 28 0.50 -16.24 -12.16
N GLU A 29 0.51 -17.46 -11.65
CA GLU A 29 0.22 -17.73 -10.22
C GLU A 29 1.20 -16.99 -9.29
N ASN A 30 2.46 -16.89 -9.71
CA ASN A 30 3.55 -16.29 -8.93
C ASN A 30 3.51 -14.76 -8.83
N VAL A 31 2.61 -14.07 -9.55
CA VAL A 31 2.53 -12.59 -9.52
C VAL A 31 1.39 -12.06 -8.68
N MET A 32 0.61 -12.93 -8.03
CA MET A 32 -0.53 -12.52 -7.22
C MET A 32 -0.07 -11.61 -6.06
N PRO A 33 -0.51 -10.33 -6.04
CA PRO A 33 -0.13 -9.42 -4.98
C PRO A 33 -0.62 -9.87 -3.61
N ARG A 34 0.21 -9.69 -2.58
CA ARG A 34 -0.17 -9.95 -1.18
C ARG A 34 -0.60 -8.65 -0.52
N VAL A 35 -1.85 -8.61 -0.07
CA VAL A 35 -2.39 -7.46 0.66
C VAL A 35 -2.79 -7.89 2.06
N HIS A 36 -2.22 -7.22 3.05
CA HIS A 36 -2.46 -7.40 4.48
C HIS A 36 -3.55 -6.45 4.97
N ILE A 37 -4.36 -6.89 5.93
CA ILE A 37 -5.37 -6.04 6.57
C ILE A 37 -4.89 -5.75 7.99
N THR A 38 -4.69 -4.48 8.29
CA THR A 38 -4.45 -3.96 9.64
C THR A 38 -5.75 -3.39 10.17
N LYS A 39 -6.18 -3.83 11.35
CA LYS A 39 -7.42 -3.34 11.96
C LYS A 39 -7.12 -2.39 13.11
N TYR A 40 -7.82 -1.26 13.12
CA TYR A 40 -7.90 -0.40 14.29
C TYR A 40 -8.81 -1.01 15.35
N GLY A 41 -8.38 -0.95 16.61
CA GLY A 41 -9.20 -1.22 17.79
C GLY A 41 -9.26 0.01 18.68
N ALA A 42 -10.46 0.38 19.13
CA ALA A 42 -10.60 1.46 20.10
C ALA A 42 -9.88 1.10 21.40
N TYR A 43 -9.18 2.07 21.99
CA TYR A 43 -8.43 1.93 23.25
C TYR A 43 -7.29 0.88 23.22
N MET A 44 -6.75 0.57 22.03
CA MET A 44 -5.59 -0.33 21.89
C MET A 44 -4.25 0.35 22.21
N THR A 45 -4.23 1.67 22.40
CA THR A 45 -3.01 2.41 22.72
C THR A 45 -2.56 2.09 24.14
N GLU A 46 -1.52 1.26 24.28
CA GLU A 46 -0.90 0.97 25.57
C GLU A 46 0.09 2.06 26.01
N ASN A 47 0.79 2.67 25.04
CA ASN A 47 1.75 3.75 25.26
C ASN A 47 1.41 4.94 24.34
N ALA A 48 1.48 6.16 24.88
CA ALA A 48 1.08 7.39 24.18
C ALA A 48 2.21 8.04 23.37
N ASP A 49 3.34 7.36 23.15
CA ASP A 49 4.48 7.93 22.41
C ASP A 49 4.29 7.88 20.89
N GLY A 50 3.27 7.15 20.41
CA GLY A 50 2.96 7.03 18.99
C GLY A 50 4.08 6.36 18.18
N SER A 51 5.00 5.64 18.84
CA SER A 51 6.16 5.06 18.19
C SER A 51 5.74 4.04 17.15
N PRO A 52 6.17 4.16 15.88
CA PRO A 52 5.87 3.14 14.88
C PRO A 52 6.46 1.78 15.25
N GLU A 53 7.55 1.74 16.02
CA GLU A 53 8.25 0.50 16.40
C GLU A 53 7.38 -0.45 17.23
N SER A 54 6.31 0.04 17.88
CA SER A 54 5.35 -0.82 18.58
C SER A 54 4.51 -1.67 17.63
N GLU A 55 4.42 -1.31 16.34
CA GLU A 55 3.64 -2.02 15.32
C GLU A 55 4.43 -3.17 14.67
N VAL A 56 4.79 -4.16 15.49
CA VAL A 56 5.67 -5.27 15.09
C VAL A 56 5.15 -6.07 13.89
N ASP A 57 3.83 -6.29 13.78
CA ASP A 57 3.26 -7.00 12.62
C ASP A 57 3.48 -6.19 11.33
N ILE A 58 3.20 -4.88 11.32
CA ILE A 58 3.40 -4.03 10.13
C ILE A 58 4.86 -4.08 9.68
N TYR A 59 5.81 -3.88 10.61
CA TYR A 59 7.24 -3.97 10.29
C TYR A 59 7.65 -5.34 9.78
N SER A 60 7.15 -6.42 10.38
CA SER A 60 7.44 -7.78 9.95
C SER A 60 6.92 -8.05 8.53
N ARG A 61 5.75 -7.51 8.18
CA ARG A 61 5.20 -7.59 6.81
C ARG A 61 6.01 -6.79 5.82
N VAL A 62 6.45 -5.58 6.18
CA VAL A 62 7.33 -4.75 5.33
C VAL A 62 8.66 -5.47 5.09
N ALA A 63 9.34 -5.92 6.14
CA ALA A 63 10.60 -6.64 6.04
C ALA A 63 10.46 -7.89 5.15
N LYS A 64 9.43 -8.69 5.38
CA LYS A 64 9.13 -9.88 4.56
C LYS A 64 8.89 -9.51 3.09
N GLY A 65 8.06 -8.51 2.82
CA GLY A 65 7.75 -8.09 1.45
C GLY A 65 8.95 -7.49 0.71
N LEU A 66 9.91 -6.91 1.42
CA LEU A 66 11.19 -6.44 0.88
C LEU A 66 12.14 -7.60 0.54
N LEU A 67 12.15 -8.66 1.35
CA LEU A 67 12.90 -9.88 1.05
C LEU A 67 12.29 -10.62 -0.15
N GLU A 68 10.97 -10.87 -0.13
CA GLU A 68 10.26 -11.63 -1.15
C GLU A 68 10.32 -10.98 -2.55
N ARG A 69 10.36 -9.64 -2.62
CA ARG A 69 10.51 -8.94 -3.91
C ARG A 69 11.90 -9.07 -4.53
N ALA A 70 12.94 -9.23 -3.72
CA ALA A 70 14.33 -9.36 -4.18
C ALA A 70 14.70 -10.82 -4.51
N ASP A 71 13.93 -11.76 -3.96
CA ASP A 71 14.07 -13.18 -4.22
C ASP A 71 13.93 -13.53 -5.72
N THR A 72 14.62 -14.56 -6.18
CA THR A 72 14.52 -15.09 -7.55
C THR A 72 13.73 -16.39 -7.62
N GLU A 73 13.31 -16.95 -6.48
CA GLU A 73 12.53 -18.18 -6.42
C GLU A 73 11.18 -18.02 -7.13
N LEU A 74 10.82 -19.07 -7.89
CA LEU A 74 9.55 -19.15 -8.59
C LEU A 74 8.41 -19.28 -7.59
N GLY A 75 7.40 -18.42 -7.69
CA GLY A 75 6.26 -18.42 -6.77
C GLY A 75 6.37 -17.37 -5.66
N THR A 76 7.55 -16.78 -5.45
CA THR A 76 7.70 -15.72 -4.44
C THR A 76 7.00 -14.43 -4.89
N PRO A 77 6.06 -13.87 -4.10
CA PRO A 77 5.30 -12.69 -4.49
C PRO A 77 6.15 -11.43 -4.58
N LYS A 78 5.94 -10.65 -5.64
CA LYS A 78 6.72 -9.42 -5.92
C LYS A 78 6.00 -8.13 -5.55
N LEU A 79 4.68 -8.21 -5.33
CA LEU A 79 3.81 -7.08 -5.05
C LEU A 79 3.16 -7.26 -3.68
N HIS A 80 3.24 -6.23 -2.85
CA HIS A 80 2.81 -6.24 -1.47
C HIS A 80 2.13 -4.92 -1.13
N GLY A 81 1.08 -4.97 -0.30
CA GLY A 81 0.36 -3.77 0.14
C GLY A 81 -0.44 -3.99 1.42
N PHE A 82 -1.09 -2.93 1.88
CA PHE A 82 -1.88 -2.91 3.11
C PHE A 82 -3.26 -2.29 2.90
N VAL A 83 -4.20 -2.72 3.72
CA VAL A 83 -5.47 -2.03 3.97
C VAL A 83 -5.59 -1.78 5.47
N LEU A 84 -5.70 -0.52 5.87
CA LEU A 84 -6.07 -0.11 7.20
C LEU A 84 -7.60 -0.01 7.30
N GLU A 85 -8.20 -0.84 8.14
CA GLU A 85 -9.58 -0.68 8.59
C GLU A 85 -9.57 0.22 9.83
N GLY A 86 -9.69 1.54 9.61
CA GLY A 86 -9.56 2.57 10.63
C GLY A 86 -10.91 3.03 11.23
N ALA A 87 -10.86 3.91 12.22
CA ALA A 87 -12.05 4.54 12.80
C ALA A 87 -12.82 5.37 11.76
N SER A 88 -14.12 5.13 11.63
CA SER A 88 -15.00 6.00 10.85
C SER A 88 -15.21 7.36 11.52
N PRO A 89 -15.38 8.44 10.77
CA PRO A 89 -15.55 8.49 9.30
C PRO A 89 -14.25 8.70 8.49
N TYR A 90 -13.10 8.87 9.15
CA TYR A 90 -11.86 9.33 8.50
C TYR A 90 -10.82 8.23 8.25
N ALA A 91 -11.15 6.99 8.64
CA ALA A 91 -10.32 5.81 8.49
C ALA A 91 -8.94 5.90 9.19
N PHE A 92 -8.88 6.57 10.34
CA PHE A 92 -7.65 6.69 11.12
C PHE A 92 -7.43 5.48 12.04
N GLY A 93 -6.18 5.00 12.09
CA GLY A 93 -5.70 4.09 13.13
C GLY A 93 -5.20 4.84 14.35
N THR A 94 -4.46 4.16 15.22
CA THR A 94 -3.65 4.82 16.27
C THR A 94 -2.50 5.60 15.63
N GLU A 95 -1.89 6.53 16.36
CA GLU A 95 -0.71 7.28 15.88
C GLU A 95 0.43 6.35 15.45
N SER A 96 0.70 5.29 16.23
CA SER A 96 1.69 4.26 15.91
C SER A 96 1.37 3.52 14.60
N GLN A 97 0.11 3.12 14.38
CA GLN A 97 -0.34 2.49 13.14
C GLN A 97 -0.17 3.42 11.94
N MET A 98 -0.59 4.68 12.07
CA MET A 98 -0.45 5.67 11.00
C MET A 98 1.02 5.92 10.67
N ALA A 99 1.90 6.04 11.66
CA ALA A 99 3.34 6.21 11.47
C ALA A 99 3.98 4.99 10.79
N ALA A 100 3.70 3.78 11.26
CA ALA A 100 4.24 2.54 10.70
C ALA A 100 3.77 2.29 9.26
N LEU A 101 2.49 2.57 8.97
CA LEU A 101 1.95 2.46 7.62
C LEU A 101 2.47 3.55 6.67
N THR A 102 2.79 4.74 7.19
CA THR A 102 3.49 5.78 6.41
C THR A 102 4.87 5.29 6.00
N ILE A 103 5.62 4.67 6.91
CA ILE A 103 6.92 4.06 6.61
C ILE A 103 6.76 2.92 5.59
N ALA A 104 5.70 2.11 5.68
CA ALA A 104 5.39 1.10 4.67
C ALA A 104 5.16 1.73 3.28
N ALA A 105 4.40 2.83 3.20
CA ALA A 105 4.18 3.57 1.95
C ALA A 105 5.50 4.03 1.31
N TYR A 106 6.37 4.70 2.09
CA TYR A 106 7.69 5.10 1.62
C TYR A 106 8.67 3.93 1.40
N SER A 107 8.38 2.74 1.93
CA SER A 107 9.10 1.49 1.59
C SER A 107 8.61 0.87 0.27
N GLY A 108 7.67 1.52 -0.42
CA GLY A 108 7.13 1.10 -1.70
C GLY A 108 5.99 0.09 -1.58
N PHE A 109 5.13 0.21 -0.57
CA PHE A 109 3.93 -0.61 -0.39
C PHE A 109 2.69 0.28 -0.52
N PRO A 110 1.79 0.05 -1.50
CA PRO A 110 0.51 0.73 -1.52
C PRO A 110 -0.29 0.45 -0.24
N VAL A 111 -0.79 1.51 0.40
CA VAL A 111 -1.60 1.40 1.62
C VAL A 111 -2.94 2.11 1.38
N VAL A 112 -4.04 1.39 1.56
CA VAL A 112 -5.40 1.94 1.49
C VAL A 112 -5.97 2.12 2.89
N LYS A 113 -6.66 3.22 3.18
CA LYS A 113 -7.44 3.35 4.42
C LYS A 113 -8.95 3.37 4.14
N VAL A 114 -9.68 2.57 4.91
CA VAL A 114 -11.14 2.44 4.85
C VAL A 114 -11.75 2.63 6.24
N GLY A 115 -12.97 3.17 6.29
CA GLY A 115 -13.71 3.33 7.53
C GLY A 115 -14.25 1.98 8.06
N ARG A 116 -14.20 1.80 9.38
CA ARG A 116 -14.83 0.68 10.08
C ARG A 116 -16.33 0.95 10.24
N ALA A 117 -17.15 -0.07 9.97
CA ALA A 117 -18.62 -0.09 10.04
C ALA A 117 -19.38 0.44 8.80
N ASP A 118 -20.58 -0.14 8.60
CA ASP A 118 -21.54 0.18 7.55
C ASP A 118 -22.65 1.11 8.10
N PRO A 119 -22.94 2.28 7.51
CA PRO A 119 -22.11 3.09 6.64
C PRO A 119 -21.51 4.25 7.46
N GLY A 120 -20.25 4.13 7.85
CA GLY A 120 -19.51 5.18 8.57
C GLY A 120 -19.23 6.46 7.76
N GLY A 121 -19.78 6.58 6.56
CA GLY A 121 -19.57 7.68 5.63
C GLY A 121 -18.38 7.47 4.70
N ARG A 122 -18.33 8.28 3.64
CA ARG A 122 -17.24 8.28 2.66
C ARG A 122 -15.95 8.79 3.29
N VAL A 123 -14.87 8.04 3.17
CA VAL A 123 -13.53 8.56 3.46
C VAL A 123 -13.17 9.57 2.37
N PRO A 124 -13.01 10.87 2.70
CA PRO A 124 -12.72 11.88 1.69
C PRO A 124 -11.29 11.73 1.16
N SER A 125 -11.12 11.98 -0.14
CA SER A 125 -9.80 12.02 -0.77
C SER A 125 -8.92 13.12 -0.16
N ASN A 126 -7.69 12.78 0.22
CA ASN A 126 -6.67 13.73 0.68
C ASN A 126 -5.43 13.63 -0.23
N ALA A 127 -5.20 14.64 -1.07
CA ALA A 127 -4.12 14.64 -2.04
C ALA A 127 -2.71 14.76 -1.43
N ASN A 128 -2.61 15.06 -0.13
CA ASN A 128 -1.35 15.19 0.58
C ASN A 128 -1.04 13.98 1.47
N ASP A 129 -1.89 12.95 1.45
CA ASP A 129 -1.73 11.79 2.30
C ASP A 129 -0.76 10.76 1.69
N ALA A 130 -0.06 10.01 2.55
CA ALA A 130 0.75 8.86 2.13
C ALA A 130 -0.10 7.61 1.87
N PHE A 131 -1.43 7.77 1.88
CA PHE A 131 -2.42 6.71 1.76
C PHE A 131 -3.33 6.91 0.56
N ILE A 132 -3.89 5.79 0.10
CA ILE A 132 -5.01 5.76 -0.84
C ILE A 132 -6.29 5.74 -0.02
N GLU A 133 -7.20 6.65 -0.33
CA GLU A 133 -8.47 6.81 0.37
C GLU A 133 -9.50 5.85 -0.22
N GLY A 134 -9.99 4.93 0.60
CA GLY A 134 -10.86 3.84 0.18
C GLY A 134 -12.30 4.23 -0.17
N SER A 135 -12.63 5.52 -0.12
CA SER A 135 -13.98 6.04 -0.43
C SER A 135 -15.06 5.35 0.43
N ASN A 136 -16.06 4.72 -0.19
CA ASN A 136 -17.14 3.95 0.48
C ASN A 136 -16.88 2.44 0.51
N LEU A 137 -15.66 1.98 0.21
CA LEU A 137 -15.37 0.55 0.17
C LEU A 137 -15.26 -0.04 1.57
N ASP A 138 -15.80 -1.26 1.72
CA ASP A 138 -15.41 -2.12 2.82
C ASP A 138 -13.99 -2.67 2.62
N THR A 139 -13.39 -3.14 3.70
CA THR A 139 -12.01 -3.66 3.76
C THR A 139 -11.73 -4.76 2.74
N ASN A 140 -12.68 -5.66 2.49
CA ASN A 140 -12.49 -6.78 1.57
C ASN A 140 -12.52 -6.30 0.11
N LYS A 141 -13.45 -5.42 -0.25
CA LYS A 141 -13.50 -4.82 -1.58
C LYS A 141 -12.27 -3.94 -1.84
N ALA A 142 -11.85 -3.13 -0.87
CA ALA A 142 -10.63 -2.34 -0.97
C ALA A 142 -9.40 -3.21 -1.19
N ARG A 143 -9.30 -4.35 -0.49
CA ARG A 143 -8.22 -5.34 -0.69
C ARG A 143 -8.20 -5.90 -2.11
N LEU A 144 -9.36 -6.30 -2.65
CA LEU A 144 -9.44 -6.82 -4.02
C LEU A 144 -9.12 -5.75 -5.06
N LEU A 145 -9.63 -4.53 -4.88
CA LEU A 145 -9.33 -3.41 -5.78
C LEU A 145 -7.85 -3.03 -5.73
N LEU A 146 -7.22 -3.06 -4.56
CA LEU A 146 -5.78 -2.81 -4.42
C LEU A 146 -4.96 -3.88 -5.15
N ILE A 147 -5.33 -5.16 -5.02
CA ILE A 147 -4.71 -6.27 -5.77
C ILE A 147 -4.78 -5.99 -7.28
N ALA A 148 -5.97 -5.68 -7.80
CA ALA A 148 -6.16 -5.38 -9.21
C ALA A 148 -5.39 -4.11 -9.65
N SER A 149 -5.33 -3.10 -8.79
CA SER A 149 -4.62 -1.85 -9.06
C SER A 149 -3.12 -2.06 -9.14
N MET A 150 -2.53 -2.89 -8.26
CA MET A 150 -1.11 -3.23 -8.33
C MET A 150 -0.76 -4.03 -9.59
N LEU A 151 -1.64 -4.91 -10.06
CA LEU A 151 -1.49 -5.61 -11.34
C LEU A 151 -1.61 -4.69 -12.57
N LYS A 152 -1.99 -3.43 -12.37
CA LYS A 152 -2.06 -2.40 -13.42
C LYS A 152 -0.96 -1.36 -13.29
N LEU A 153 -0.64 -0.92 -12.06
CA LEU A 153 0.17 0.26 -11.77
C LEU A 153 1.54 -0.07 -11.15
N GLY A 154 1.75 -1.29 -10.66
CA GLY A 154 2.96 -1.66 -9.92
C GLY A 154 2.81 -1.39 -8.44
N ARG A 155 3.93 -1.07 -7.80
CA ARG A 155 4.00 -0.62 -6.40
C ARG A 155 4.27 0.89 -6.33
N LEU A 156 4.34 1.42 -5.11
CA LEU A 156 4.76 2.81 -4.90
C LEU A 156 6.29 2.93 -5.06
N PRO A 157 6.81 4.07 -5.53
CA PRO A 157 8.25 4.32 -5.56
C PRO A 157 8.78 4.40 -4.13
N ARG A 158 9.81 3.62 -3.81
CA ARG A 158 10.47 3.68 -2.50
C ARG A 158 11.31 4.95 -2.34
N ALA A 159 11.42 5.41 -1.10
CA ALA A 159 12.45 6.33 -0.68
C ALA A 159 13.74 5.56 -0.32
N ALA A 160 14.88 6.24 -0.39
CA ALA A 160 16.16 5.71 0.10
C ALA A 160 16.15 5.55 1.63
N ASP A 161 15.54 6.51 2.34
CA ASP A 161 15.24 6.43 3.76
C ASP A 161 13.72 6.63 3.98
N PRO A 162 12.95 5.53 4.16
CA PRO A 162 11.51 5.61 4.38
C PRO A 162 11.09 6.35 5.65
N THR A 163 11.99 6.52 6.63
CA THR A 163 11.71 7.27 7.87
C THR A 163 11.94 8.77 7.70
N ASN A 164 12.75 9.15 6.71
CA ASN A 164 13.08 10.54 6.42
C ASN A 164 13.15 10.81 4.90
N PRO A 165 12.02 10.71 4.17
CA PRO A 165 12.02 10.89 2.74
C PRO A 165 12.25 12.35 2.34
N THR A 166 13.05 12.54 1.30
CA THR A 166 13.33 13.82 0.67
C THR A 166 12.10 14.41 -0.03
N GLN A 167 12.12 15.70 -0.35
CA GLN A 167 11.01 16.35 -1.05
C GLN A 167 10.71 15.70 -2.42
N VAL A 168 11.75 15.26 -3.14
CA VAL A 168 11.60 14.59 -4.44
C VAL A 168 10.88 13.25 -4.27
N GLU A 169 11.28 12.45 -3.27
CA GLU A 169 10.63 11.17 -2.94
C GLU A 169 9.18 11.35 -2.52
N ARG A 170 8.88 12.38 -1.71
CA ARG A 170 7.50 12.74 -1.32
C ARG A 170 6.65 13.08 -2.53
N THR A 171 7.17 13.90 -3.45
CA THR A 171 6.46 14.25 -4.68
C THR A 171 6.23 13.03 -5.57
N ALA A 172 7.21 12.14 -5.71
CA ALA A 172 7.07 10.89 -6.48
C ALA A 172 6.01 9.96 -5.86
N LEU A 173 6.01 9.82 -4.53
CA LEU A 173 5.00 9.05 -3.80
C LEU A 173 3.59 9.60 -4.07
N LEU A 174 3.37 10.89 -3.84
CA LEU A 174 2.06 11.54 -4.00
C LEU A 174 1.56 11.47 -5.44
N ALA A 175 2.44 11.64 -6.43
CA ALA A 175 2.09 11.48 -7.84
C ALA A 175 1.59 10.05 -8.13
N LYS A 176 2.27 9.03 -7.58
CA LYS A 176 1.84 7.65 -7.75
C LYS A 176 0.54 7.34 -6.99
N ILE A 177 0.38 7.86 -5.78
CA ILE A 177 -0.87 7.74 -5.01
C ILE A 177 -2.04 8.31 -5.80
N ALA A 178 -1.88 9.44 -6.49
CA ALA A 178 -2.94 10.02 -7.31
C ALA A 178 -3.40 9.09 -8.45
N GLU A 179 -2.51 8.28 -9.04
CA GLU A 179 -2.88 7.27 -10.03
C GLU A 179 -3.75 6.16 -9.42
N PHE A 180 -3.38 5.67 -8.23
CA PHE A 180 -4.17 4.69 -7.49
C PHE A 180 -5.51 5.30 -7.04
N GLN A 181 -5.49 6.51 -6.51
CA GLN A 181 -6.70 7.21 -6.04
C GLN A 181 -7.72 7.37 -7.16
N LYS A 182 -7.28 7.64 -8.39
CA LYS A 182 -8.17 7.70 -9.56
C LYS A 182 -8.96 6.39 -9.75
N ILE A 183 -8.34 5.23 -9.56
CA ILE A 183 -9.03 3.93 -9.63
C ILE A 183 -10.02 3.80 -8.48
N PHE A 184 -9.63 4.21 -7.27
CA PHE A 184 -10.49 4.15 -6.08
C PHE A 184 -11.63 5.17 -6.08
N GLU A 185 -11.62 6.17 -6.95
CA GLU A 185 -12.75 7.10 -7.15
C GLU A 185 -13.72 6.68 -8.26
N THR A 186 -13.31 5.79 -9.17
CA THR A 186 -14.09 5.42 -10.37
C THR A 186 -14.41 3.92 -10.47
N HIS A 187 -14.33 3.19 -9.35
CA HIS A 187 -14.56 1.74 -9.30
C HIS A 187 -16.02 1.34 -9.38
#